data_AF-A0A7C2JLD1-F1
#
_entry.id   AF-A0A7C2JLD1-F1
#
_cell.length_a   1.000
_cell.length_b   1.000
_cell.length_c   1.000
_cell.angle_alpha   90.00
_cell.angle_beta   90.00
_cell.angle_gamma   90.00
#
_symmetry.space_group_name_H-M   'P 1'
#
loop_
_entity.id
_entity.type
_entity.pdbx_description
1 polymer ?
#
loop_
_entity_poly.entity_id
_entity_poly.type
_entity_poly.pdbx_seq_one_letter_code
_entity_poly.pdbx_strand_id
1 'polypeptide(L)'
;MEQPVRYRVGNLDIAVICDGYIKLDAGAVMGLVPRVLWEPIIGPENIDREHRMKLSLNCIVVRSAEEVLLVDTGMGDKVRGTPRARGRAL
;
A
#
# COMPACT_ATOMS: atom_id res chain seq x y z
N MET A 1 11.62 8.91 -3.81
CA MET A 1 10.39 8.79 -2.99
C MET A 1 9.52 9.97 -3.39
N GLU A 2 8.28 9.70 -3.85
CA GLU A 2 7.35 10.77 -4.23
C GLU A 2 7.01 11.63 -3.01
N GLN A 3 6.62 12.89 -3.24
CA GLN A 3 6.22 13.76 -2.14
C GLN A 3 4.94 13.19 -1.49
N PRO A 4 4.87 13.11 -0.15
CA PRO A 4 3.69 12.60 0.52
C PRO A 4 2.47 13.49 0.25
N VAL A 5 1.34 12.87 -0.07
CA VAL A 5 0.06 13.60 -0.11
C VAL A 5 -0.37 13.87 1.33
N ARG A 6 -0.80 15.10 1.60
CA ARG A 6 -1.16 15.54 2.95
C ARG A 6 -2.62 15.93 3.04
N TYR A 7 -3.23 15.56 4.16
CA TYR A 7 -4.62 15.87 4.50
C TYR A 7 -4.69 16.38 5.93
N ARG A 8 -5.69 17.24 6.20
CA ARG A 8 -6.06 17.67 7.55
C ARG A 8 -7.48 17.16 7.83
N VAL A 9 -7.65 16.40 8.92
CA VAL A 9 -8.96 15.92 9.37
C VAL A 9 -9.12 16.31 10.83
N GLY A 10 -9.95 17.34 11.11
CA GLY A 10 -10.03 17.93 12.45
C GLY A 10 -8.66 18.43 12.92
N ASN A 11 -8.20 17.95 14.08
CA ASN A 11 -6.89 18.26 14.64
C ASN A 11 -5.76 17.33 14.14
N LEU A 12 -6.04 16.39 13.23
CA LEU A 12 -5.07 15.40 12.76
C LEU A 12 -4.40 15.85 11.46
N ASP A 13 -3.06 15.81 11.45
CA ASP A 13 -2.24 15.92 10.25
C ASP A 13 -1.94 14.51 9.70
N ILE A 14 -2.43 14.22 8.50
CA ILE A 14 -2.28 12.91 7.84
C ILE A 14 -1.35 13.05 6.65
N ALA A 15 -0.33 12.19 6.56
CA ALA A 15 0.53 12.05 5.40
C ALA A 15 0.46 10.62 4.85
N VAL A 16 0.14 10.49 3.56
CA VAL A 16 0.17 9.21 2.83
C VAL A 16 1.49 9.12 2.07
N ILE A 17 2.26 8.08 2.35
CA ILE A 17 3.61 7.86 1.82
C ILE A 17 3.60 6.53 1.06
N CYS A 18 4.00 6.52 -0.21
CA CYS A 18 4.05 5.31 -1.01
C CYS A 18 5.45 4.66 -0.91
N ASP A 19 5.52 3.43 -0.41
CA ASP A 19 6.72 2.57 -0.38
C ASP A 19 6.95 1.84 -1.73
N GLY A 20 6.31 2.31 -2.80
CA GLY A 20 6.35 1.73 -4.13
C GLY A 20 5.14 0.86 -4.44
N TYR A 21 5.31 -0.03 -5.41
CA TYR A 21 4.20 -0.78 -6.00
C TYR A 21 4.53 -2.25 -6.15
N ILE A 22 3.52 -3.08 -6.00
CA ILE A 22 3.55 -4.49 -6.37
C ILE A 22 2.53 -4.77 -7.47
N LYS A 23 2.75 -5.88 -8.18
CA LYS A 23 1.77 -6.44 -9.10
C LYS A 23 1.32 -7.78 -8.54
N LEU A 24 0.02 -7.95 -8.35
CA LEU A 24 -0.58 -9.20 -7.92
C LEU A 24 -1.66 -9.62 -8.91
N ASP A 25 -1.90 -10.93 -8.99
CA ASP A 25 -3.02 -11.48 -9.75
C ASP A 25 -4.33 -10.79 -9.31
N ALA A 26 -5.05 -10.20 -10.27
CA ALA A 26 -6.23 -9.41 -9.96
C ALA A 26 -7.37 -10.26 -9.39
N GLY A 27 -7.50 -11.51 -9.85
CA GLY A 27 -8.47 -12.46 -9.30
C GLY A 27 -8.19 -12.79 -7.84
N ALA A 28 -6.92 -13.00 -7.48
CA ALA A 28 -6.50 -13.26 -6.10
C ALA A 28 -6.79 -12.07 -5.17
N VAL A 29 -6.64 -10.82 -5.66
CA VAL A 29 -6.96 -9.61 -4.89
C VAL A 29 -8.47 -9.46 -4.67
N MET A 30 -9.26 -9.71 -5.72
CA MET A 30 -10.72 -9.56 -5.68
C MET A 30 -11.44 -10.76 -5.05
N GLY A 31 -10.72 -11.88 -4.86
CA GLY A 31 -11.23 -13.09 -4.23
C GLY A 31 -12.28 -13.80 -5.10
N LEU A 32 -13.41 -14.17 -4.48
CA LEU A 32 -14.45 -14.98 -5.14
C LEU A 32 -15.31 -14.21 -6.14
N VAL A 33 -15.16 -12.89 -6.25
CA VAL A 33 -16.01 -12.07 -7.11
C VAL A 33 -15.67 -12.33 -8.59
N PRO A 34 -16.64 -12.71 -9.44
CA PRO A 34 -16.38 -12.92 -10.86
C PRO A 34 -15.83 -11.67 -11.58
N ARG A 35 -14.85 -11.88 -12.46
CA ARG A 35 -14.16 -10.82 -13.22
C ARG A 35 -15.10 -9.83 -13.90
N VAL A 36 -16.16 -10.34 -14.51
CA VAL A 36 -17.15 -9.53 -15.24
C VAL A 36 -17.85 -8.49 -14.36
N LEU A 37 -17.86 -8.66 -13.03
CA LEU A 37 -18.47 -7.71 -12.10
C LEU A 37 -17.52 -6.62 -11.65
N TRP A 38 -16.23 -6.94 -11.43
CA TRP A 38 -15.27 -5.97 -10.90
C TRP A 38 -14.42 -5.28 -11.94
N GLU A 39 -14.11 -5.92 -13.07
CA GLU A 39 -13.24 -5.34 -14.11
C GLU A 39 -13.73 -3.97 -14.62
N PRO A 40 -15.02 -3.77 -14.89
CA PRO A 40 -15.52 -2.45 -15.32
C PRO A 40 -15.43 -1.38 -14.24
N ILE A 41 -15.43 -1.75 -12.95
CA ILE A 41 -15.36 -0.82 -11.82
C ILE A 41 -13.93 -0.33 -11.62
N ILE A 42 -12.97 -1.26 -11.69
CA ILE A 42 -11.55 -0.93 -11.53
C ILE A 42 -10.96 -0.29 -12.79
N GLY A 43 -11.58 -0.47 -13.95
CA GLY A 43 -11.05 -0.08 -15.26
C GLY A 43 -10.15 -1.17 -15.86
N PRO A 44 -10.47 -1.72 -17.06
CA PRO A 44 -9.66 -2.77 -17.70
C PRO A 44 -8.23 -2.32 -18.00
N GLU A 45 -7.98 -1.02 -18.15
CA GLU A 45 -6.66 -0.42 -18.31
C GLU A 45 -5.74 -0.58 -17.09
N ASN A 46 -6.30 -0.87 -15.92
CA ASN A 46 -5.55 -1.09 -14.68
C ASN A 46 -5.13 -2.57 -14.49
N ILE A 47 -5.46 -3.44 -15.46
CA ILE A 47 -5.06 -4.83 -15.53
C ILE A 47 -4.06 -5.04 -16.66
N ASP A 48 -2.89 -5.59 -16.34
CA ASP A 48 -1.87 -5.88 -17.36
C ASP A 48 -2.18 -7.16 -18.17
N ARG A 49 -1.38 -7.42 -19.20
CA ARG A 49 -1.55 -8.59 -20.09
C ARG A 49 -1.41 -9.93 -19.38
N GLU A 50 -0.81 -9.96 -18.20
CA GLU A 50 -0.67 -11.16 -17.35
C GLU A 50 -1.79 -11.23 -16.29
N HIS A 51 -2.86 -10.44 -16.43
CA HIS A 51 -3.99 -10.36 -15.52
C HIS A 51 -3.65 -9.90 -14.11
N ARG A 52 -2.60 -9.07 -13.97
CA ARG A 52 -2.21 -8.50 -12.68
C ARG A 52 -2.64 -7.05 -12.58
N MET A 53 -2.96 -6.62 -11.36
CA MET A 53 -3.21 -5.22 -11.03
C MET A 53 -2.05 -4.62 -10.26
N LYS A 54 -1.78 -3.33 -10.49
CA LYS A 54 -0.76 -2.56 -9.78
C LYS A 54 -1.34 -2.05 -8.46
N LEU A 55 -0.75 -2.45 -7.34
CA LEU A 55 -1.15 -2.03 -5.99
C LEU A 55 -0.05 -1.16 -5.36
N SER A 56 -0.43 -0.02 -4.81
CA SER A 56 0.47 0.85 -4.05
C SER A 56 0.62 0.38 -2.61
N LEU A 57 1.85 0.38 -2.10
CA LEU A 57 2.17 0.12 -0.69
C LEU A 57 2.11 1.43 0.10
N ASN A 58 0.91 1.91 0.39
CA ASN A 58 0.71 3.18 1.09
C ASN A 58 0.85 2.99 2.60
N CYS A 59 1.79 3.73 3.20
CA CYS A 59 1.94 3.89 4.64
C CYS A 59 1.29 5.23 5.05
N ILE A 60 0.64 5.26 6.20
CA ILE A 60 -0.04 6.46 6.69
C ILE A 60 0.60 6.91 8.00
N VAL A 61 1.05 8.15 8.04
CA VAL A 61 1.50 8.81 9.27
C VAL A 61 0.41 9.78 9.71
N VAL A 62 -0.13 9.55 10.89
CA VAL A 62 -1.11 10.42 11.52
C VAL A 62 -0.44 11.12 12.70
N ARG A 63 -0.48 12.44 12.73
CA ARG A 63 0.04 13.26 13.83
C ARG A 63 -1.10 13.98 14.52
N SER A 64 -1.14 13.88 15.84
CA SER A 64 -1.90 14.76 16.71
C SER A 64 -0.92 15.66 17.49
N ALA A 65 -1.42 16.43 18.46
CA ALA A 65 -0.57 17.24 19.32
C ALA A 65 0.31 16.39 20.27
N GLU A 66 -0.16 15.20 20.64
CA GLU A 66 0.44 14.39 21.71
C GLU A 66 1.15 13.15 21.17
N GLU A 67 0.75 12.68 20.00
CA GLU A 67 1.18 11.38 19.48
C GLU A 67 1.36 11.35 17.96
N VAL A 68 2.17 10.37 17.53
CA VAL A 68 2.39 10.04 16.13
C VAL A 68 2.08 8.57 15.94
N LEU A 69 1.05 8.28 15.14
CA LEU A 69 0.66 6.93 14.74
C LEU A 69 1.18 6.63 13.34
N LEU A 70 1.75 5.44 13.17
CA LEU A 70 2.14 4.89 11.88
C LEU A 70 1.26 3.67 11.56
N VAL A 71 0.55 3.73 10.44
CA VAL A 71 -0.21 2.61 9.87
C VAL A 71 0.59 2.04 8.70
N ASP A 72 0.85 0.74 8.78
CA ASP A 72 1.74 0.00 7.88
C ASP A 72 3.19 0.50 7.83
N THR A 73 4.09 -0.37 7.36
CA THR A 73 5.53 -0.07 7.22
C THR A 73 6.08 -0.46 5.85
N GLY A 74 5.17 -0.69 4.89
CA GLY A 74 5.50 -1.14 3.56
C GLY A 74 6.27 -2.47 3.57
N MET A 75 7.01 -2.71 2.49
CA MET A 75 7.89 -3.87 2.38
C MET A 75 9.35 -3.53 2.60
N GLY A 76 9.76 -2.27 2.40
CA GLY A 76 11.15 -1.85 2.47
C GLY A 76 12.00 -2.64 1.47
N ASP A 77 13.08 -3.24 1.95
CA ASP A 77 14.03 -4.02 1.14
C ASP A 77 13.75 -5.53 1.12
N LYS A 78 12.68 -6.01 1.76
CA LYS A 78 12.41 -7.46 1.93
C LYS A 78 12.31 -8.21 0.59
N VAL A 79 11.83 -7.55 -0.46
CA VAL A 79 11.68 -8.15 -1.80
C VAL A 79 13.04 -8.34 -2.50
N ARG A 80 14.09 -7.64 -2.05
CA ARG A 80 15.45 -7.79 -2.60
C ARG A 80 16.23 -8.98 -2.01
N GLY A 81 15.65 -9.68 -1.02
CA GLY A 81 16.15 -10.97 -0.55
C GLY A 81 17.26 -10.92 0.51
N THR A 82 17.49 -9.79 1.19
CA THR A 82 18.44 -9.73 2.31
C THR A 82 17.78 -10.18 3.61
N PRO A 83 18.16 -11.33 4.21
CA PRO A 83 17.61 -11.74 5.49
C PRO A 83 18.02 -10.75 6.58
N ARG A 84 17.05 -10.07 7.19
CA ARG A 84 17.32 -9.22 8.35
C ARG A 84 17.30 -10.10 9.61
N ALA A 85 18.40 -10.08 10.36
CA ALA A 85 18.40 -10.63 11.71
C ALA A 85 17.34 -9.89 12.55
N ARG A 86 16.46 -10.62 13.22
CA ARG A 86 15.58 -10.00 14.22
C ARG A 86 16.47 -9.50 15.35
N GLY A 87 16.53 -8.18 15.54
CA GLY A 87 17.22 -7.58 16.68
C GLY A 87 16.66 -8.18 17.96
N ARG A 88 17.55 -8.58 18.88
CA ARG A 88 17.16 -8.98 20.24
C ARG A 88 16.27 -7.89 20.82
N ALA A 89 15.09 -8.29 21.31
CA ALA A 89 14.33 -7.48 22.23
C ALA A 89 15.25 -7.16 23.43
N LEU A 90 15.33 -5.87 23.77
CA LEU A 90 15.92 -5.40 25.02
C LEU A 90 15.12 -5.95 26.20
#